data_AF-A0A6I5PFS3-F1
#
_entry.id   AF-A0A6I5PFS3-F1
#
_cell.length_a   1.000
_cell.length_b   1.000
_cell.length_c   1.000
_cell.angle_alpha   90.00
_cell.angle_beta   90.00
_cell.angle_gamma   90.00
#
_symmetry.space_group_name_H-M   'P 1'
#
loop_
_entity.id
_entity.type
_entity.pdbx_description
1 polymer ?
#
loop_
_entity_poly.entity_id
_entity_poly.type
_entity_poly.pdbx_seq_one_letter_code
_entity_poly.pdbx_strand_id
1 'polypeptide(L)'
;MTPEQEQKLLKSLYDRLFDAVTFTPEGGRETSFGRETTFVQFSKNEALRKEDFANAMSPTNPQGDQRSALAFSEMVDQVPNVAADYTPSGRKLSETYKLIVDNANTRNDVDPEQKRIYDQAYDFLNQITEIPNFDGSPTAVPGPTPIVQTYNNNQAAYVTAYSGYRAAQNGYNFDNLDDQRAWQAVAPALQLNVDSTWNRWVQQGKANVERAQNALQTTINDLTSAAIAAAQSQMSDARWMSPLPGGAKVDAFICLTHRLGNRRKWRNRLLIKEFIFE
;
A
#
# COMPACT_ATOMS: atom_id res chain seq x y z
N MET A 1 21.57 -20.08 -41.98
CA MET A 1 20.80 -18.85 -41.69
C MET A 1 21.46 -18.21 -40.49
N THR A 2 21.71 -16.90 -40.48
CA THR A 2 22.31 -16.25 -39.30
C THR A 2 21.24 -15.88 -38.28
N PRO A 3 21.57 -15.73 -36.99
CA PRO A 3 20.61 -15.28 -35.97
C PRO A 3 19.88 -13.98 -36.34
N GLU A 4 20.56 -13.05 -37.02
CA GLU A 4 19.97 -11.79 -37.47
C GLU A 4 18.96 -11.98 -38.61
N GLN A 5 19.17 -12.97 -39.47
CA GLN A 5 18.24 -13.33 -40.53
C GLN A 5 16.99 -14.01 -39.95
N GLU A 6 17.16 -14.81 -38.91
CA GLU A 6 16.05 -15.48 -38.20
C GLU A 6 15.17 -14.46 -37.48
N GLN A 7 15.76 -13.50 -36.76
CA GLN A 7 15.02 -12.41 -36.12
C GLN A 7 14.22 -11.57 -37.12
N LYS A 8 14.80 -11.25 -38.29
CA LYS A 8 14.08 -10.51 -39.34
C LYS A 8 12.91 -11.31 -39.92
N LEU A 9 13.07 -12.62 -40.09
CA LEU A 9 12.00 -13.49 -40.56
C LEU A 9 10.87 -13.56 -39.52
N LEU A 10 11.20 -13.80 -38.24
CA LEU A 10 10.23 -13.88 -37.15
C LEU A 10 9.49 -12.57 -36.94
N LYS A 11 10.20 -11.43 -37.00
CA LYS A 11 9.58 -10.10 -36.95
C LYS A 11 8.60 -9.91 -38.11
N SER A 12 8.98 -10.29 -39.33
CA SER A 12 8.10 -10.16 -40.49
C SER A 12 6.85 -11.04 -40.38
N LEU A 13 6.97 -12.22 -39.76
CA LEU A 13 5.86 -13.12 -39.50
C LEU A 13 4.93 -12.57 -38.42
N TYR A 14 5.50 -12.07 -37.32
CA TYR A 14 4.78 -11.38 -36.25
C TYR A 14 4.00 -10.18 -36.80
N ASP A 15 4.67 -9.29 -37.52
CA ASP A 15 4.07 -8.06 -38.06
C ASP A 15 2.89 -8.41 -38.99
N ARG A 16 3.03 -9.40 -39.86
CA ARG A 16 1.95 -9.84 -40.76
C ARG A 16 0.76 -10.47 -40.03
N LEU A 17 1.01 -11.29 -39.00
CA LEU A 17 -0.06 -11.91 -38.21
C LEU A 17 -0.76 -10.87 -37.34
N PHE A 18 0.00 -9.96 -36.72
CA PHE A 18 -0.52 -8.85 -35.94
C PHE A 18 -1.36 -7.91 -36.81
N ASP A 19 -0.87 -7.55 -38.00
CA ASP A 19 -1.61 -6.74 -38.96
C ASP A 19 -2.89 -7.43 -39.40
N ALA A 20 -2.88 -8.76 -39.64
CA ALA A 20 -4.08 -9.50 -40.01
C ALA A 20 -5.14 -9.53 -38.91
N VAL A 21 -4.73 -9.65 -37.63
CA VAL A 21 -5.63 -9.70 -36.47
C VAL A 21 -6.15 -8.30 -36.11
N THR A 22 -5.34 -7.26 -36.30
CA THR A 22 -5.68 -5.87 -35.97
C THR A 22 -6.19 -5.07 -37.18
N PHE A 23 -6.37 -5.73 -38.34
CA PHE A 23 -6.83 -5.09 -39.56
C PHE A 23 -8.22 -4.51 -39.37
N THR A 24 -8.35 -3.21 -39.63
CA THR A 24 -9.63 -2.51 -39.66
C THR A 24 -9.92 -2.12 -41.10
N PRO A 25 -10.96 -2.67 -41.75
CA PRO A 25 -11.33 -2.26 -43.10
C PRO A 25 -11.78 -0.79 -43.09
N GLU A 26 -11.39 -0.04 -44.12
CA GLU A 26 -11.88 1.32 -44.34
C GLU A 26 -13.40 1.28 -44.48
N GLY A 27 -14.11 1.86 -43.52
CA GLY A 27 -15.58 1.75 -43.42
C GLY A 27 -16.17 1.82 -42.01
N GLY A 28 -15.35 2.03 -40.97
CA GLY A 28 -15.83 2.41 -39.63
C GLY A 28 -16.52 1.28 -38.85
N ARG A 29 -16.31 0.02 -39.22
CA ARG A 29 -16.75 -1.11 -38.38
C ARG A 29 -15.76 -1.27 -37.24
N GLU A 30 -16.26 -1.25 -36.01
CA GLU A 30 -15.47 -1.52 -34.81
C GLU A 30 -14.87 -2.93 -34.90
N THR A 31 -13.55 -3.03 -34.77
CA THR A 31 -12.87 -4.32 -34.67
C THR A 31 -12.87 -4.76 -33.21
N SER A 32 -13.01 -6.06 -32.97
CA SER A 32 -12.90 -6.62 -31.62
C SER A 32 -11.48 -6.49 -31.04
N PHE A 33 -10.49 -6.15 -31.86
CA PHE A 33 -9.07 -6.10 -31.52
C PHE A 33 -8.42 -4.83 -32.10
N GLY A 34 -8.32 -3.79 -31.28
CA GLY A 34 -7.62 -2.55 -31.64
C GLY A 34 -6.10 -2.70 -31.56
N ARG A 35 -5.37 -2.07 -32.48
CA ARG A 35 -3.89 -2.14 -32.54
C ARG A 35 -3.20 -1.65 -31.25
N GLU A 36 -3.78 -0.65 -30.59
CA GLU A 36 -3.27 -0.04 -29.35
C GLU A 36 -3.52 -0.89 -28.11
N THR A 37 -4.48 -1.82 -28.18
CA THR A 37 -5.00 -2.57 -27.02
C THR A 37 -4.77 -4.07 -27.13
N THR A 38 -4.24 -4.54 -28.26
CA THR A 38 -4.07 -5.97 -28.56
C THR A 38 -2.59 -6.30 -28.55
N PHE A 39 -2.22 -7.36 -27.83
CA PHE A 39 -0.91 -7.96 -27.87
C PHE A 39 -1.05 -9.41 -28.34
N VAL A 40 -0.24 -9.83 -29.31
CA VAL A 40 -0.23 -11.20 -29.81
C VAL A 40 1.01 -11.88 -29.26
N GLN A 41 0.85 -12.98 -28.53
CA GLN A 41 1.96 -13.78 -28.04
C GLN A 41 1.89 -15.17 -28.67
N PHE A 42 3.00 -15.64 -29.22
CA PHE A 42 3.12 -17.01 -29.68
C PHE A 42 3.59 -17.88 -28.51
N SER A 43 2.74 -18.80 -28.06
CA SER A 43 3.17 -19.93 -27.23
C SER A 43 3.52 -21.12 -28.12
N LYS A 44 4.47 -21.94 -27.68
CA LYS A 44 4.90 -23.13 -28.40
C LYS A 44 4.16 -24.34 -27.85
N ASN A 45 3.51 -25.11 -28.73
CA ASN A 45 2.87 -26.40 -28.43
C ASN A 45 1.67 -26.37 -27.45
N GLU A 46 0.97 -25.24 -27.32
CA GLU A 46 -0.25 -25.17 -26.50
C GLU A 46 -1.46 -24.80 -27.36
N ALA A 47 -2.46 -25.68 -27.40
CA ALA A 47 -3.73 -25.40 -28.04
C ALA A 47 -4.64 -24.70 -27.02
N LEU A 48 -4.71 -23.37 -27.08
CA LEU A 48 -5.64 -22.59 -26.27
C LEU A 48 -7.04 -22.67 -26.88
N ARG A 49 -7.99 -23.23 -26.14
CA ARG A 49 -9.42 -23.15 -26.49
C ARG A 49 -10.04 -21.98 -25.74
N LYS A 50 -10.76 -21.13 -26.45
CA LYS A 50 -11.39 -19.94 -25.85
C LYS A 50 -12.37 -20.33 -24.76
N GLU A 51 -13.01 -21.48 -24.93
CA GLU A 51 -14.01 -22.04 -24.03
C GLU A 51 -13.41 -22.37 -22.67
N ASP A 52 -12.12 -22.76 -22.61
CA ASP A 52 -11.45 -23.14 -21.36
C ASP A 52 -11.22 -21.94 -20.43
N PHE A 53 -11.27 -20.71 -20.97
CA PHE A 53 -11.06 -19.46 -20.23
C PHE A 53 -12.34 -18.61 -20.12
N ALA A 54 -13.47 -19.09 -20.65
CA ALA A 54 -14.73 -18.36 -20.60
C ALA A 54 -15.29 -18.35 -19.16
N ASN A 55 -15.93 -17.24 -18.77
CA ASN A 55 -16.62 -17.12 -17.48
C ASN A 55 -15.72 -17.40 -16.24
N ALA A 56 -14.41 -17.13 -16.30
CA ALA A 56 -13.53 -17.36 -15.14
C ALA A 56 -14.02 -16.59 -13.90
N MET A 57 -13.91 -17.24 -12.73
CA MET A 57 -14.19 -16.60 -11.44
C MET A 57 -13.21 -15.45 -11.19
N SER A 58 -13.73 -14.28 -10.82
CA SER A 58 -12.95 -13.09 -10.49
C SER A 58 -13.67 -12.23 -9.45
N PRO A 59 -13.02 -11.24 -8.84
CA PRO A 59 -13.70 -10.32 -7.92
C PRO A 59 -14.88 -9.58 -8.55
N THR A 60 -14.84 -9.34 -9.86
CA THR A 60 -15.92 -8.72 -10.63
C THR A 60 -16.91 -9.74 -11.21
N ASN A 61 -16.57 -11.03 -11.19
CA ASN A 61 -17.44 -12.16 -11.54
C ASN A 61 -17.38 -13.27 -10.48
N PRO A 62 -17.97 -13.07 -9.29
CA PRO A 62 -17.82 -14.00 -8.16
C PRO A 62 -18.50 -15.36 -8.38
N GLN A 63 -19.42 -15.45 -9.35
CA GLN A 63 -20.14 -16.67 -9.71
C GLN A 63 -19.52 -17.40 -10.92
N GLY A 64 -18.34 -16.96 -11.38
CA GLY A 64 -17.65 -17.58 -12.50
C GLY A 64 -17.16 -19.00 -12.20
N ASP A 65 -16.70 -19.68 -13.25
CA ASP A 65 -16.11 -21.01 -13.16
C ASP A 65 -14.70 -20.95 -12.54
N GLN A 66 -14.52 -21.72 -11.48
CA GLN A 66 -13.23 -21.89 -10.80
C GLN A 66 -12.24 -22.69 -11.64
N ARG A 67 -12.71 -23.60 -12.50
CA ARG A 67 -11.83 -24.40 -13.36
C ARG A 67 -11.16 -23.53 -14.42
N SER A 68 -11.91 -22.63 -15.04
CA SER A 68 -11.36 -21.64 -15.97
C SER A 68 -10.41 -20.65 -15.29
N ALA A 69 -10.69 -20.25 -14.05
CA ALA A 69 -9.77 -19.44 -13.26
C ALA A 69 -8.46 -20.17 -12.94
N LEU A 70 -8.54 -21.47 -12.60
CA LEU A 70 -7.37 -22.32 -12.36
C LEU A 70 -6.53 -22.49 -13.64
N ALA A 71 -7.16 -22.82 -14.77
CA ALA A 71 -6.47 -22.98 -16.05
C ALA A 71 -5.75 -21.70 -16.48
N PHE A 72 -6.37 -20.54 -16.28
CA PHE A 72 -5.72 -19.25 -16.49
C PHE A 72 -4.54 -19.04 -15.54
N SER A 73 -4.72 -19.35 -14.25
CA SER A 73 -3.67 -19.23 -13.24
C SER A 73 -2.46 -20.11 -13.58
N GLU A 74 -2.65 -21.36 -13.96
CA GLU A 74 -1.57 -22.29 -14.34
C GLU A 74 -0.78 -21.81 -15.56
N MET A 75 -1.47 -21.16 -16.52
CA MET A 75 -0.85 -20.61 -17.72
C MET A 75 0.08 -19.43 -17.39
N VAL A 76 -0.36 -18.50 -16.53
CA VAL A 76 0.44 -17.32 -16.17
C VAL A 76 1.48 -17.59 -15.09
N ASP A 77 1.37 -18.73 -14.41
CA ASP A 77 2.30 -19.13 -13.35
C ASP A 77 3.62 -19.71 -13.89
N GLN A 78 3.72 -20.03 -15.19
CA GLN A 78 4.98 -20.51 -15.74
C GLN A 78 5.99 -19.38 -15.94
N VAL A 79 7.19 -19.51 -15.37
CA VAL A 79 8.29 -18.56 -15.59
C VAL A 79 9.03 -18.95 -16.87
N PRO A 80 9.21 -18.05 -17.85
CA PRO A 80 10.04 -18.32 -19.01
C PRO A 80 11.54 -18.35 -18.65
N ASN A 81 12.32 -19.18 -19.33
CA ASN A 81 13.78 -19.06 -19.31
C ASN A 81 14.22 -17.75 -19.98
N VAL A 82 15.35 -17.20 -19.52
CA VAL A 82 16.01 -16.07 -20.17
C VAL A 82 16.73 -16.60 -21.43
N ALA A 83 15.99 -16.70 -22.52
CA ALA A 83 16.47 -17.12 -23.84
C ALA A 83 15.84 -16.23 -24.92
N ALA A 84 16.39 -16.28 -26.14
CA ALA A 84 15.82 -15.58 -27.28
C ALA A 84 14.42 -16.10 -27.64
N ASP A 85 14.13 -17.36 -27.29
CA ASP A 85 12.84 -18.02 -27.50
C ASP A 85 12.16 -18.36 -26.17
N TYR A 86 10.82 -18.25 -26.14
CA TYR A 86 10.02 -18.72 -25.01
C TYR A 86 10.22 -20.22 -24.82
N THR A 87 10.85 -20.58 -23.70
CA THR A 87 10.94 -21.96 -23.23
C THR A 87 10.50 -21.99 -21.77
N PRO A 88 9.52 -22.82 -21.40
CA PRO A 88 9.14 -22.98 -20.00
C PRO A 88 10.37 -23.36 -19.18
N SER A 89 10.65 -22.61 -18.12
CA SER A 89 11.77 -22.92 -17.24
C SER A 89 11.55 -24.18 -16.39
N GLY A 90 10.33 -24.73 -16.43
CA GLY A 90 9.87 -25.77 -15.51
C GLY A 90 9.65 -25.24 -14.08
N ARG A 91 9.89 -23.96 -13.83
CA ARG A 91 9.67 -23.30 -12.54
C ARG A 91 8.38 -22.49 -12.60
N LYS A 92 7.63 -22.53 -11.51
CA LYS A 92 6.47 -21.68 -11.35
C LYS A 92 6.82 -20.37 -10.64
N LEU A 93 6.12 -19.30 -10.97
CA LEU A 93 6.25 -17.99 -10.34
C LEU A 93 5.81 -18.11 -8.88
N SER A 94 4.78 -18.90 -8.64
CA SER A 94 4.30 -19.31 -7.33
C SER A 94 5.34 -20.03 -6.50
N GLU A 95 6.05 -21.00 -7.06
CA GLU A 95 7.13 -21.72 -6.38
C GLU A 95 8.29 -20.79 -6.04
N THR A 96 8.59 -19.84 -6.94
CA THR A 96 9.61 -18.81 -6.73
C THR A 96 9.18 -17.86 -5.61
N TYR A 97 7.90 -17.43 -5.62
CA TYR A 97 7.35 -16.57 -4.58
C TYR A 97 7.26 -17.30 -3.24
N LYS A 98 6.83 -18.57 -3.22
CA LYS A 98 6.84 -19.46 -2.06
C LYS A 98 8.25 -19.60 -1.52
N LEU A 99 9.24 -19.84 -2.37
CA LEU A 99 10.64 -19.90 -1.95
C LEU A 99 11.10 -18.58 -1.33
N ILE A 100 10.73 -17.43 -1.89
CA ILE A 100 11.07 -16.11 -1.31
C ILE A 100 10.41 -15.92 0.05
N VAL A 101 9.13 -16.28 0.18
CA VAL A 101 8.34 -16.15 1.42
C VAL A 101 8.80 -17.14 2.50
N ASP A 102 9.10 -18.38 2.13
CA ASP A 102 9.59 -19.43 3.02
C ASP A 102 11.05 -19.15 3.47
N ASN A 103 11.87 -18.54 2.61
CA ASN A 103 13.22 -18.10 2.95
C ASN A 103 13.29 -16.67 3.49
N ALA A 104 12.15 -15.97 3.59
CA ALA A 104 12.07 -14.71 4.32
C ALA A 104 12.21 -15.04 5.81
N ASN A 105 13.45 -15.11 6.27
CA ASN A 105 13.75 -15.49 7.63
C ASN A 105 13.64 -14.26 8.53
N THR A 106 12.53 -14.12 9.24
CA THR A 106 12.53 -13.37 10.49
C THR A 106 12.94 -14.33 11.59
N ARG A 107 14.12 -14.12 12.19
CA ARG A 107 14.62 -14.94 13.31
C ARG A 107 13.75 -14.88 14.57
N ASN A 108 12.65 -14.14 14.53
CA ASN A 108 11.73 -13.97 15.63
C ASN A 108 10.45 -14.73 15.28
N ASP A 109 10.15 -15.77 16.05
CA ASP A 109 8.78 -16.28 16.12
C ASP A 109 7.88 -15.14 16.60
N VAL A 110 6.71 -14.99 15.96
CA VAL A 110 5.73 -13.97 16.35
C VAL A 110 5.25 -14.30 17.76
N ASP A 111 5.64 -13.49 18.74
CA ASP A 111 5.14 -13.63 20.09
C ASP A 111 3.64 -13.25 20.12
N PRO A 112 2.73 -14.19 20.45
CA PRO A 112 1.30 -13.92 20.50
C PRO A 112 0.94 -12.77 21.45
N GLU A 113 1.72 -12.58 22.52
CA GLU A 113 1.51 -11.49 23.46
C GLU A 113 1.87 -10.13 22.85
N GLN A 114 2.98 -10.06 22.11
CA GLN A 114 3.40 -8.84 21.41
C GLN A 114 2.45 -8.48 20.28
N LYS A 115 1.96 -9.47 19.53
CA LYS A 115 0.92 -9.23 18.51
C LYS A 115 -0.34 -8.65 19.14
N ARG A 116 -0.80 -9.22 20.26
CA ARG A 116 -1.98 -8.70 20.98
C ARG A 116 -1.77 -7.26 21.44
N ILE A 117 -0.59 -6.93 21.97
CA ILE A 117 -0.23 -5.57 22.39
C ILE A 117 -0.21 -4.62 21.19
N TYR A 118 0.34 -5.04 20.06
CA TYR A 118 0.35 -4.27 18.81
C TYR A 118 -1.08 -3.99 18.34
N ASP A 119 -1.92 -5.02 18.20
CA ASP A 119 -3.29 -4.88 17.71
C ASP A 119 -4.08 -3.92 18.62
N GLN A 120 -3.96 -4.07 19.94
CA GLN A 120 -4.58 -3.16 20.91
C GLN A 120 -4.09 -1.71 20.79
N ALA A 121 -2.79 -1.51 20.59
CA ALA A 121 -2.23 -0.18 20.40
C ALA A 121 -2.67 0.43 19.06
N TYR A 122 -2.75 -0.39 18.00
CA TYR A 122 -3.19 0.02 16.68
C TYR A 122 -4.65 0.45 16.67
N ASP A 123 -5.54 -0.36 17.26
CA ASP A 123 -6.98 -0.08 17.37
C ASP A 123 -7.27 1.11 18.30
N PHE A 124 -6.42 1.32 19.31
CA PHE A 124 -6.53 2.50 20.18
C PHE A 124 -6.17 3.81 19.45
N LEU A 125 -5.23 3.75 18.50
CA LEU A 125 -4.75 4.92 17.77
C LEU A 125 -5.54 5.19 16.48
N ASN A 126 -6.08 4.14 15.86
CA ASN A 126 -6.74 4.20 14.56
C ASN A 126 -8.19 3.71 14.63
N GLN A 127 -9.07 4.37 13.89
CA GLN A 127 -10.44 3.94 13.69
C GLN A 127 -10.81 4.11 12.22
N ILE A 128 -11.76 3.31 11.74
CA ILE A 128 -12.37 3.54 10.44
C ILE A 128 -13.44 4.62 10.62
N THR A 129 -13.22 5.78 10.01
CA THR A 129 -14.22 6.85 9.95
C THR A 129 -14.91 6.84 8.60
N GLU A 130 -16.24 6.82 8.61
CA GLU A 130 -17.03 7.02 7.41
C GLU A 130 -17.15 8.52 7.12
N ILE A 131 -16.61 8.94 5.97
CA ILE A 131 -16.76 10.30 5.49
C ILE A 131 -18.02 10.36 4.64
N PRO A 132 -19.05 11.13 5.05
CA PRO A 132 -20.26 11.29 4.25
C PRO A 132 -19.91 11.93 2.91
N ASN A 133 -20.29 11.27 1.81
CA ASN A 133 -20.21 11.86 0.48
C ASN A 133 -21.53 12.55 0.16
N PHE A 134 -21.46 13.70 -0.50
CA PHE A 134 -22.65 14.47 -0.88
C PHE A 134 -23.51 13.75 -1.95
N ASP A 135 -22.90 12.91 -2.77
CA ASP A 135 -23.48 12.30 -3.97
C ASP A 135 -23.43 10.76 -3.99
N GLY A 136 -23.08 10.11 -2.88
CA GLY A 136 -22.95 8.66 -2.84
C GLY A 136 -22.79 8.06 -1.45
N SER A 137 -22.59 6.74 -1.41
CA SER A 137 -22.34 6.01 -0.16
C SER A 137 -21.11 6.56 0.57
N PRO A 138 -21.09 6.57 1.92
CA PRO A 138 -19.95 7.05 2.69
C PRO A 138 -18.65 6.32 2.32
N THR A 139 -17.53 7.06 2.28
CA THR A 139 -16.22 6.45 2.10
C THR A 139 -15.64 6.09 3.46
N ALA A 140 -15.38 4.81 3.70
CA ALA A 140 -14.61 4.35 4.86
C ALA A 140 -13.13 4.75 4.69
N VAL A 141 -12.64 5.63 5.54
CA VAL A 141 -11.23 6.08 5.56
C VAL A 141 -10.63 5.77 6.93
N PRO A 142 -9.45 5.12 7.00
CA PRO A 142 -8.73 4.96 8.25
C PRO A 142 -8.27 6.34 8.74
N GLY A 143 -8.67 6.70 9.96
CA GLY A 143 -8.39 7.98 10.58
C GLY A 143 -8.00 7.84 12.06
N PRO A 144 -7.42 8.89 12.65
CA PRO A 144 -7.06 8.87 14.07
C PRO A 144 -8.31 8.80 14.96
N THR A 145 -8.20 8.09 16.07
CA THR A 145 -9.25 8.08 17.10
C THR A 145 -9.44 9.47 17.73
N PRO A 146 -10.60 9.77 18.36
CA PRO A 146 -10.84 11.07 18.97
C PRO A 146 -9.82 11.46 20.03
N ILE A 147 -9.25 10.47 20.73
CA ILE A 147 -8.18 10.70 21.72
C ILE A 147 -6.87 11.13 21.05
N VAL A 148 -6.52 10.55 19.89
CA VAL A 148 -5.35 10.96 19.10
C VAL A 148 -5.55 12.35 18.49
N GLN A 149 -6.76 12.65 18.02
CA GLN A 149 -7.09 14.00 17.55
C GLN A 149 -6.95 15.04 18.67
N THR A 150 -7.47 14.73 19.86
CA THR A 150 -7.35 15.58 21.06
C THR A 150 -5.88 15.76 21.46
N TYR A 151 -5.09 14.68 21.44
CA TYR A 151 -3.65 14.73 21.67
C TYR A 151 -2.95 15.69 20.70
N ASN A 152 -3.18 15.55 19.40
CA ASN A 152 -2.55 16.38 18.37
C ASN A 152 -2.93 17.86 18.54
N ASN A 153 -4.21 18.15 18.82
CA ASN A 153 -4.70 19.50 19.03
C ASN A 153 -4.08 20.14 20.29
N ASN A 154 -3.97 19.40 21.39
CA ASN A 154 -3.36 19.90 22.62
C ASN A 154 -1.85 20.07 22.48
N GLN A 155 -1.18 19.15 21.79
CA GLN A 155 0.25 19.28 21.46
C GLN A 155 0.50 20.54 20.63
N ALA A 156 -0.31 20.78 19.59
CA ALA A 156 -0.22 21.99 18.78
C ALA A 156 -0.45 23.25 19.64
N ALA A 157 -1.47 23.26 20.51
CA ALA A 157 -1.76 24.38 21.40
C ALA A 157 -0.59 24.68 22.35
N TYR A 158 0.02 23.65 22.94
CA TYR A 158 1.21 23.80 23.78
C TYR A 158 2.41 24.34 23.01
N VAL A 159 2.70 23.77 21.83
CA VAL A 159 3.79 24.23 20.96
C VAL A 159 3.60 25.70 20.57
N THR A 160 2.36 26.11 20.23
CA THR A 160 2.03 27.51 19.93
C THR A 160 2.17 28.42 21.15
N ALA A 161 1.74 27.99 22.34
CA ALA A 161 1.89 28.78 23.56
C ALA A 161 3.38 28.98 23.91
N TYR A 162 4.17 27.91 23.83
CA TYR A 162 5.60 27.96 24.12
C TYR A 162 6.38 28.77 23.09
N SER A 163 6.09 28.60 21.79
CA SER A 163 6.71 29.41 20.74
C SER A 163 6.33 30.88 20.86
N GLY A 164 5.08 31.18 21.22
CA GLY A 164 4.60 32.53 21.52
C GLY A 164 5.32 33.17 22.72
N TYR A 165 5.51 32.41 23.81
CA TYR A 165 6.30 32.86 24.96
C TYR A 165 7.74 33.22 24.54
N ARG A 166 8.41 32.34 23.78
CA ARG A 166 9.79 32.57 23.31
C ARG A 166 9.88 33.74 22.33
N ALA A 167 8.95 33.85 21.40
CA ALA A 167 8.90 34.95 20.44
C ALA A 167 8.69 36.29 21.15
N ALA A 168 7.78 36.33 22.14
CA ALA A 168 7.57 37.51 22.96
C ALA A 168 8.85 37.87 23.73
N GLN A 169 9.48 36.89 24.39
CA GLN A 169 10.72 37.11 25.15
C GLN A 169 11.85 37.68 24.28
N ASN A 170 12.03 37.14 23.07
CA ASN A 170 13.06 37.59 22.13
C ASN A 170 12.78 38.99 21.54
N GLY A 171 11.56 39.50 21.68
CA GLY A 171 11.20 40.85 21.23
C GLY A 171 11.63 41.97 22.18
N TYR A 172 12.06 41.65 23.40
CA TYR A 172 12.51 42.63 24.40
C TYR A 172 14.02 42.71 24.47
N ASN A 173 14.55 43.91 24.72
CA ASN A 173 15.95 44.10 25.06
C ASN A 173 16.13 44.16 26.58
N PHE A 174 16.73 43.12 27.16
CA PHE A 174 16.94 43.04 28.60
C PHE A 174 18.05 43.96 29.13
N ASP A 175 18.80 44.66 28.28
CA ASP A 175 19.71 45.72 28.73
C ASP A 175 18.97 47.04 29.03
N ASN A 176 17.70 47.17 28.61
CA ASN A 176 16.85 48.34 28.87
C ASN A 176 15.89 48.09 30.04
N LEU A 177 15.87 49.02 31.02
CA LEU A 177 15.01 48.93 32.20
C LEU A 177 13.50 48.97 31.88
N ASP A 178 13.09 49.72 30.86
CA ASP A 178 11.67 49.82 30.47
C ASP A 178 11.18 48.50 29.85
N ASP A 179 12.00 47.87 29.02
CA ASP A 179 11.72 46.55 28.43
C ASP A 179 11.71 45.44 29.48
N GLN A 180 12.60 45.49 30.48
CA GLN A 180 12.57 44.57 31.62
C GLN A 180 11.24 44.66 32.39
N ARG A 181 10.77 45.88 32.67
CA ARG A 181 9.51 46.11 33.38
C ARG A 181 8.31 45.68 32.55
N ALA A 182 8.31 45.98 31.26
CA ALA A 182 7.28 45.55 30.32
C ALA A 182 7.21 44.02 30.25
N TRP A 183 8.36 43.34 30.17
CA TRP A 183 8.43 41.88 30.21
C TRP A 183 7.92 41.30 31.53
N GLN A 184 8.33 41.84 32.68
CA GLN A 184 7.86 41.38 33.99
C GLN A 184 6.34 41.48 34.15
N ALA A 185 5.68 42.45 33.49
CA ALA A 185 4.24 42.57 33.50
C ALA A 185 3.53 41.50 32.64
N VAL A 186 4.09 41.11 31.50
CA VAL A 186 3.45 40.18 30.55
C VAL A 186 3.87 38.72 30.73
N ALA A 187 5.07 38.46 31.24
CA ALA A 187 5.64 37.11 31.38
C ALA A 187 4.76 36.15 32.19
N PRO A 188 4.14 36.55 33.32
CA PRO A 188 3.30 35.63 34.10
C PRO A 188 2.09 35.12 33.33
N ALA A 189 1.44 35.97 32.52
CA ALA A 189 0.28 35.59 31.73
C ALA A 189 0.66 34.62 30.59
N LEU A 190 1.80 34.84 29.95
CA LEU A 190 2.32 33.94 28.91
C LEU A 190 2.76 32.60 29.51
N GLN A 191 3.44 32.61 30.66
CA GLN A 191 3.81 31.39 31.37
C GLN A 191 2.58 30.59 31.80
N LEU A 192 1.55 31.26 32.34
CA LEU A 192 0.29 30.61 32.72
C LEU A 192 -0.38 29.92 31.51
N ASN A 193 -0.31 30.52 30.32
CA ASN A 193 -0.84 29.91 29.10
C ASN A 193 -0.06 28.63 28.71
N VAL A 194 1.27 28.67 28.80
CA VAL A 194 2.13 27.49 28.59
C VAL A 194 1.78 26.38 29.59
N ASP A 195 1.69 26.73 30.88
CA ASP A 195 1.39 25.75 31.94
C ASP A 195 -0.02 25.19 31.77
N SER A 196 -1.00 26.02 31.43
CA SER A 196 -2.39 25.58 31.20
C SER A 196 -2.51 24.62 30.02
N THR A 197 -1.88 24.93 28.89
CA THR A 197 -1.91 24.07 27.70
C THR A 197 -1.16 22.76 27.92
N TRP A 198 -0.05 22.79 28.66
CA TRP A 198 0.66 21.59 29.10
C TRP A 198 -0.19 20.71 30.01
N ASN A 199 -0.76 21.29 31.07
CA ASN A 199 -1.59 20.56 32.03
C ASN A 199 -2.81 19.95 31.34
N ARG A 200 -3.45 20.69 30.43
CA ARG A 200 -4.54 20.18 29.61
C ARG A 200 -4.10 18.99 28.76
N TRP A 201 -2.95 19.07 28.10
CA TRP A 201 -2.44 17.97 27.30
C TRP A 201 -2.21 16.71 28.14
N VAL A 202 -1.56 16.85 29.30
CA VAL A 202 -1.30 15.75 30.24
C VAL A 202 -2.61 15.14 30.74
N GLN A 203 -3.54 15.95 31.20
CA GLN A 203 -4.83 15.50 31.76
C GLN A 203 -5.73 14.82 30.72
N GLN A 204 -5.66 15.25 29.45
CA GLN A 204 -6.48 14.71 28.37
C GLN A 204 -5.86 13.46 27.69
N GLY A 205 -5.03 12.72 28.42
CA GLY A 205 -4.62 11.37 28.01
C GLY A 205 -3.30 11.27 27.25
N LYS A 206 -2.42 12.28 27.33
CA LYS A 206 -1.06 12.27 26.76
C LYS A 206 -0.32 10.94 27.00
N ALA A 207 -0.28 10.50 28.25
CA ALA A 207 0.45 9.29 28.65
C ALA A 207 -0.08 8.01 27.98
N ASN A 208 -1.39 7.92 27.72
CA ASN A 208 -1.99 6.73 27.11
C ASN A 208 -1.68 6.68 25.60
N VAL A 209 -1.74 7.82 24.92
CA VAL A 209 -1.36 7.93 23.50
C VAL A 209 0.12 7.64 23.30
N GLU A 210 0.99 8.21 24.12
CA GLU A 210 2.44 7.94 24.06
C GLU A 210 2.76 6.47 24.38
N ARG A 211 2.06 5.85 25.35
CA ARG A 211 2.23 4.42 25.65
C ARG A 211 1.84 3.55 24.45
N ALA A 212 0.73 3.84 23.78
CA ALA A 212 0.30 3.10 22.60
C ALA A 212 1.27 3.30 21.41
N GLN A 213 1.75 4.53 21.20
CA GLN A 213 2.76 4.82 20.16
C GLN A 213 4.08 4.09 20.43
N ASN A 214 4.54 4.07 21.68
CA ASN A 214 5.72 3.33 22.08
C ASN A 214 5.53 1.82 21.90
N ALA A 215 4.35 1.29 22.27
CA ALA A 215 4.03 -0.12 22.07
C ALA A 215 4.08 -0.53 20.59
N LEU A 216 3.58 0.32 19.67
CA LEU A 216 3.74 0.10 18.23
C LEU A 216 5.22 0.07 17.85
N GLN A 217 6.02 1.06 18.28
CA GLN A 217 7.43 1.15 17.92
C GLN A 217 8.25 -0.04 18.40
N THR A 218 8.01 -0.55 19.60
CA THR A 218 8.74 -1.68 20.16
C THR A 218 8.34 -3.03 19.56
N THR A 219 7.14 -3.13 18.96
CA THR A 219 6.63 -4.38 18.36
C THR A 219 6.79 -4.43 16.83
N ILE A 220 7.37 -3.40 16.19
CA ILE A 220 7.64 -3.36 14.74
C ILE A 220 8.51 -4.54 14.23
N ASN A 221 9.45 -5.02 15.05
CA ASN A 221 10.29 -6.17 14.68
C ASN A 221 9.45 -7.44 14.47
N ASP A 222 8.38 -7.60 15.23
CA ASP A 222 7.47 -8.75 15.14
C ASP A 222 6.36 -8.53 14.11
N LEU A 223 6.05 -7.29 13.71
CA LEU A 223 5.11 -7.04 12.61
C LEU A 223 5.65 -7.54 11.27
N THR A 224 6.95 -7.35 11.05
CA THR A 224 7.62 -7.86 9.85
C THR A 224 7.57 -9.39 9.86
N SER A 225 7.83 -10.01 11.01
CA SER A 225 7.66 -11.45 11.24
C SER A 225 6.21 -11.92 11.08
N ALA A 226 5.22 -11.15 11.53
CA ALA A 226 3.81 -11.49 11.44
C ALA A 226 3.27 -11.35 10.02
N ALA A 227 3.71 -10.34 9.28
CA ALA A 227 3.39 -10.19 7.86
C ALA A 227 4.01 -11.32 7.03
N ILE A 228 5.26 -11.71 7.34
CA ILE A 228 5.94 -12.85 6.73
C ILE A 228 5.25 -14.17 7.12
N ALA A 229 4.90 -14.38 8.38
CA ALA A 229 4.18 -15.56 8.86
C ALA A 229 2.76 -15.65 8.26
N ALA A 230 2.08 -14.52 8.09
CA ALA A 230 0.79 -14.45 7.40
C ALA A 230 0.94 -14.81 5.91
N ALA A 231 1.98 -14.30 5.25
CA ALA A 231 2.31 -14.68 3.87
C ALA A 231 2.65 -16.18 3.78
N GLN A 232 3.49 -16.71 4.66
CA GLN A 232 3.82 -18.15 4.75
C GLN A 232 2.57 -19.01 4.99
N SER A 233 1.66 -18.57 5.86
CA SER A 233 0.38 -19.25 6.10
C SER A 233 -0.52 -19.25 4.85
N GLN A 234 -0.58 -18.16 4.10
CA GLN A 234 -1.33 -18.08 2.84
C GLN A 234 -0.69 -18.94 1.73
N MET A 235 0.63 -19.11 1.76
CA MET A 235 1.39 -19.96 0.82
C MET A 235 1.46 -21.44 1.23
N SER A 236 0.85 -21.83 2.36
CA SER A 236 0.84 -23.22 2.82
C SER A 236 0.08 -24.12 1.83
N ASP A 237 0.54 -25.36 1.66
CA ASP A 237 0.02 -26.30 0.66
C ASP A 237 -1.51 -26.55 0.77
N ALA A 238 -2.06 -26.39 1.97
CA ALA A 238 -3.50 -26.52 2.25
C ALA A 238 -4.35 -25.32 1.77
N ARG A 239 -3.76 -24.14 1.56
CA ARG A 239 -4.44 -22.95 1.05
C ARG A 239 -4.09 -22.64 -0.41
N TRP A 240 -2.94 -23.15 -0.86
CA TRP A 240 -2.49 -23.07 -2.26
C TRP A 240 -3.33 -23.95 -3.20
N MET A 241 -3.74 -25.13 -2.72
CA MET A 241 -4.64 -26.03 -3.44
C MET A 241 -5.98 -26.10 -2.71
N SER A 242 -6.92 -25.23 -3.08
CA SER A 242 -8.31 -25.45 -2.67
C SER A 242 -8.74 -26.84 -3.17
N PRO A 243 -9.16 -27.77 -2.28
CA PRO A 243 -9.59 -29.08 -2.72
C PRO A 243 -10.81 -28.95 -3.62
N LEU A 244 -10.77 -29.65 -4.75
CA LEU A 244 -11.94 -29.95 -5.58
C LEU A 244 -13.12 -30.40 -4.68
N PRO A 245 -14.36 -29.99 -5.02
CA PRO A 245 -15.40 -29.74 -4.05
C PRO A 245 -15.92 -31.02 -3.40
N GLY A 246 -15.75 -31.09 -2.08
CA GLY A 246 -16.40 -32.04 -1.19
C GLY A 246 -16.89 -31.33 0.07
N GLY A 247 -17.88 -30.44 -0.10
CA GLY A 247 -18.78 -29.93 0.93
C GLY A 247 -18.19 -29.52 2.28
N ALA A 248 -17.69 -28.29 2.40
CA ALA A 248 -17.77 -27.53 3.64
C ALA A 248 -17.72 -26.04 3.34
N LYS A 249 -18.69 -25.28 3.86
CA LYS A 249 -18.67 -23.81 3.83
C LYS A 249 -17.42 -23.33 4.58
N VAL A 250 -16.60 -22.51 3.95
CA VAL A 250 -15.55 -21.74 4.63
C VAL A 250 -15.83 -20.27 4.33
N ASP A 251 -16.18 -19.53 5.37
CA ASP A 251 -16.40 -18.10 5.34
C ASP A 251 -15.10 -17.34 5.03
N ALA A 252 -15.27 -16.24 4.30
CA ALA A 252 -14.39 -15.08 4.17
C ALA A 252 -13.01 -15.28 3.49
N PHE A 253 -13.04 -15.12 2.17
CA PHE A 253 -11.93 -14.57 1.39
C PHE A 253 -11.66 -13.12 1.86
N ILE A 254 -10.63 -12.89 2.69
CA ILE A 254 -10.11 -11.54 2.96
C ILE A 254 -9.06 -11.24 1.89
N CYS A 255 -9.49 -10.56 0.82
CA CYS A 255 -8.57 -9.90 -0.11
C CYS A 255 -7.83 -8.78 0.62
N LEU A 256 -6.53 -8.96 0.84
CA LEU A 256 -5.64 -7.90 1.28
C LEU A 256 -5.38 -6.94 0.09
N THR A 257 -6.32 -6.06 -0.23
CA THR A 257 -6.08 -4.96 -1.17
C THR A 257 -5.22 -3.90 -0.49
N HIS A 258 -3.90 -4.05 -0.53
CA HIS A 258 -2.98 -2.92 -0.40
C HIS A 258 -3.04 -2.11 -1.69
N ARG A 259 -3.96 -1.13 -1.74
CA ARG A 259 -4.09 -0.18 -2.84
C ARG A 259 -3.01 0.90 -2.69
N LEU A 260 -1.80 0.61 -3.17
CA LEU A 260 -0.81 1.63 -3.51
C LEU A 260 -1.30 2.40 -4.74
N GLY A 261 -2.15 3.41 -4.51
CA GLY A 261 -2.61 4.34 -5.54
C GLY A 261 -1.62 5.49 -5.73
N ASN A 262 -0.87 5.47 -6.83
CA ASN A 262 0.12 6.49 -7.19
C ASN A 262 -0.37 7.39 -8.35
N ARG A 263 -0.15 8.71 -8.21
CA ARG A 263 0.02 9.79 -9.23
C ARG A 263 -1.19 10.48 -9.90
N ARG A 264 -1.27 11.80 -9.68
CA ARG A 264 -1.12 12.94 -10.64
C ARG A 264 -1.58 14.22 -9.89
N LYS A 265 -0.84 15.33 -9.76
CA LYS A 265 -0.18 16.16 -10.78
C LYS A 265 0.96 16.97 -10.15
N TRP A 266 2.15 16.87 -10.74
CA TRP A 266 3.18 17.91 -10.65
C TRP A 266 2.89 18.98 -11.70
N ARG A 267 2.74 20.24 -11.28
CA ARG A 267 3.10 21.43 -12.08
C ARG A 267 3.21 22.68 -11.20
N ASN A 268 4.43 23.20 -11.17
CA ASN A 268 4.85 24.60 -10.94
C ASN A 268 4.68 25.24 -9.55
N ARG A 269 5.78 25.24 -8.77
CA ARG A 269 6.56 26.46 -8.50
C ARG A 269 7.93 26.11 -7.92
N LEU A 270 8.95 26.19 -8.78
CA LEU A 270 10.32 26.49 -8.37
C LEU A 270 10.31 27.86 -7.68
N LEU A 271 10.89 27.96 -6.49
CA LEU A 271 11.63 29.14 -6.05
C LEU A 271 12.75 28.66 -5.12
N ILE A 272 13.95 28.66 -5.70
CA ILE A 272 15.25 28.45 -5.07
C ILE A 272 15.56 29.67 -4.20
N LYS A 273 16.06 29.44 -2.98
CA LYS A 273 17.06 30.24 -2.25
C LYS A 273 17.54 29.38 -1.06
N GLU A 274 18.66 28.68 -1.25
CA GLU A 274 19.95 28.95 -0.57
C GLU A 274 19.83 29.10 0.94
N PHE A 275 20.40 28.17 1.71
CA PHE A 275 21.28 28.53 2.83
C PHE A 275 22.24 27.37 3.16
N ILE A 276 23.52 27.74 3.13
CA ILE A 276 24.75 27.03 3.49
C ILE A 276 24.86 26.97 5.02
N PHE A 277 25.50 25.94 5.58
CA PHE A 277 26.44 26.00 6.72
C PHE A 277 27.20 24.64 6.69
N GLU A 278 28.51 24.60 6.43
CA GLU A 278 29.59 24.82 7.41
C GLU A 278 29.37 24.12 8.75
#